data_AF-A0A529I0A9-F1
#
_entry.id   AF-A0A529I0A9-F1
#
_cell.length_a   1.000
_cell.length_b   1.000
_cell.length_c   1.000
_cell.angle_alpha   90.00
_cell.angle_beta   90.00
_cell.angle_gamma   90.00
#
_symmetry.space_group_name_H-M   'P 1'
#
loop_
_entity.id
_entity.type
_entity.pdbx_description
1 polymer ?
#
loop_
_entity_poly.entity_id
_entity_poly.type
_entity_poly.pdbx_seq_one_letter_code
_entity_poly.pdbx_strand_id
1 'polypeptide(L)'
;MEMVFVAPPAPRRIEDLKRRFFATPVQALLSLISLAVMVFLAWKLLNWAIFSAVFTTSGGPEACQAAAGACWSVIAARWRIILFGLYPFEEQWRSALACVAVVVMTVLSCMPAFWTGRRIALVWGAGTALYYMLMKGGVLGLAYVGEEAWGGLALTLFIFVTTCLIGFPLAICLALLRRSELPWISRTTGIIIDSVRSLPLISIL
;
A
#
# COMPACT_ATOMS: atom_id res chain seq x y z
N MET A 1 -35.23 -41.77 17.26
CA MET A 1 -35.24 -40.51 18.03
C MET A 1 -34.01 -39.73 17.60
N GLU A 2 -34.12 -38.95 16.52
CA GLU A 2 -33.02 -38.14 16.00
C GLU A 2 -32.86 -36.90 16.88
N MET A 3 -31.70 -36.75 17.52
CA MET A 3 -31.33 -35.50 18.18
C MET A 3 -30.92 -34.50 17.12
N VAL A 4 -31.82 -33.58 16.79
CA VAL A 4 -31.51 -32.38 16.01
C VAL A 4 -30.56 -31.51 16.85
N PHE A 5 -29.27 -31.53 16.53
CA PHE A 5 -28.30 -30.58 17.04
C PHE A 5 -28.59 -29.20 16.43
N VAL A 6 -29.39 -28.39 17.11
CA VAL A 6 -29.57 -26.98 16.77
C VAL A 6 -28.30 -26.25 17.18
N ALA A 7 -27.51 -25.80 16.21
CA ALA A 7 -26.36 -24.94 16.47
C ALA A 7 -26.82 -23.67 17.22
N PRO A 8 -26.11 -23.21 18.26
CA PRO A 8 -26.53 -22.03 19.02
C PRO A 8 -26.64 -20.82 18.08
N PRO A 9 -27.64 -19.95 18.30
CA PRO A 9 -27.81 -18.75 17.47
C PRO A 9 -26.52 -17.92 17.51
N ALA A 10 -26.12 -17.40 16.34
CA ALA A 10 -24.94 -16.55 16.25
C ALA A 10 -25.06 -15.41 17.30
N PRO A 11 -24.05 -15.22 18.16
CA PRO A 11 -24.12 -14.20 19.20
C PRO A 11 -24.44 -12.84 18.59
N ARG A 12 -25.30 -12.07 19.25
CA ARG A 12 -25.63 -10.71 18.82
C ARG A 12 -24.33 -9.90 18.82
N ARG A 13 -24.09 -9.06 17.81
CA ARG A 13 -22.84 -8.27 17.67
C ARG A 13 -22.41 -7.54 18.95
N ILE A 14 -23.36 -7.13 19.79
CA ILE A 14 -23.12 -6.44 21.06
C ILE A 14 -22.65 -7.41 22.16
N GLU A 15 -23.21 -8.62 22.23
CA GLU A 15 -22.77 -9.69 23.15
C GLU A 15 -21.36 -10.16 22.80
N ASP A 16 -21.05 -10.27 21.50
CA ASP A 16 -19.70 -10.54 21.04
C ASP A 16 -18.70 -9.45 21.42
N LEU A 17 -19.10 -8.17 21.32
CA LEU A 17 -18.24 -7.04 21.69
C LEU A 17 -17.93 -7.06 23.19
N LYS A 18 -18.95 -7.28 24.02
CA LYS A 18 -18.80 -7.40 25.48
C LYS A 18 -17.89 -8.58 25.86
N ARG A 19 -18.08 -9.74 25.22
CA ARG A 19 -17.28 -10.95 25.48
C ARG A 19 -15.83 -10.82 25.02
N ARG A 20 -15.54 -10.01 23.99
CA ARG A 20 -14.17 -9.85 23.45
C ARG A 20 -13.36 -8.76 24.14
N PHE A 21 -13.98 -7.63 24.49
CA PHE A 21 -13.27 -6.45 24.99
C PHE A 21 -13.52 -6.14 26.47
N PHE A 22 -14.60 -6.66 27.05
CA PHE A 22 -15.06 -6.30 28.40
C PHE A 22 -15.33 -7.51 29.29
N ALA A 23 -14.70 -8.67 29.02
CA ALA A 23 -14.99 -9.90 29.77
C ALA A 23 -14.42 -9.88 31.21
N THR A 24 -13.34 -9.13 31.45
CA THR A 24 -12.76 -8.92 32.78
C THR A 24 -12.55 -7.43 33.04
N PRO A 25 -12.53 -6.96 34.31
CA PRO A 25 -12.29 -5.55 34.62
C PRO A 25 -10.94 -5.03 34.09
N VAL A 26 -9.92 -5.90 34.05
CA VAL A 26 -8.61 -5.57 33.46
C VAL A 26 -8.70 -5.40 31.94
N GLN A 27 -9.43 -6.28 31.23
CA GLN A 27 -9.66 -6.14 29.79
C GLN A 27 -10.51 -4.92 29.45
N ALA A 28 -11.52 -4.63 30.27
CA ALA A 28 -12.35 -3.43 30.13
C ALA A 28 -11.51 -2.16 30.30
N LEU A 29 -10.65 -2.11 31.33
CA LEU A 29 -9.75 -0.99 31.56
C LEU A 29 -8.75 -0.83 30.42
N LEU A 30 -8.09 -1.92 29.99
CA LEU A 30 -7.13 -1.89 28.88
C LEU A 30 -7.80 -1.41 27.58
N SER A 31 -8.97 -1.96 27.25
CA SER A 31 -9.73 -1.56 26.05
C SER A 31 -10.13 -0.09 26.09
N LEU A 32 -10.55 0.41 27.26
CA LEU A 32 -10.90 1.82 27.44
C LEU A 32 -9.68 2.73 27.30
N ILE A 33 -8.54 2.35 27.90
CA ILE A 33 -7.28 3.09 27.76
C ILE A 33 -6.81 3.09 26.30
N SER A 34 -6.80 1.94 25.63
CA SER A 34 -6.43 1.84 24.22
C SER A 34 -7.33 2.71 23.35
N LEU A 35 -8.65 2.70 23.59
CA LEU A 35 -9.59 3.56 22.87
C LEU A 35 -9.32 5.04 23.16
N ALA A 36 -9.10 5.41 24.42
CA ALA A 36 -8.79 6.79 24.81
C ALA A 36 -7.50 7.30 24.13
N VAL A 37 -6.45 6.48 24.09
CA VAL A 37 -5.19 6.80 23.41
C VAL A 37 -5.41 6.93 21.90
N MET A 38 -6.14 6.00 21.27
CA MET A 38 -6.45 6.07 19.84
C MET A 38 -7.22 7.35 19.49
N VAL A 39 -8.24 7.69 20.28
CA VAL A 39 -9.03 8.93 20.08
C VAL A 39 -8.17 10.17 20.31
N PHE A 40 -7.33 10.17 21.35
CA PHE A 40 -6.42 11.29 21.63
C PHE A 40 -5.41 11.51 20.51
N LEU A 41 -4.75 10.46 20.02
CA LEU A 41 -3.81 10.53 18.91
C LEU A 41 -4.50 10.96 17.62
N ALA A 42 -5.68 10.40 17.33
CA ALA A 42 -6.47 10.79 16.17
C ALA A 42 -6.86 12.27 16.24
N TRP A 43 -7.29 12.76 17.41
CA TRP A 43 -7.62 14.17 17.61
C TRP A 43 -6.40 15.06 17.43
N LYS A 44 -5.23 14.70 17.98
CA LYS A 44 -3.98 15.44 17.78
C LYS A 44 -3.58 15.51 16.32
N LEU A 45 -3.68 14.38 15.60
CA LEU A 45 -3.41 14.32 14.16
C LEU A 45 -4.38 15.17 13.35
N LEU A 46 -5.69 15.10 13.63
CA LEU A 46 -6.69 15.91 12.93
C LEU A 46 -6.54 17.40 13.24
N ASN A 47 -6.23 17.73 14.50
CA ASN A 47 -5.96 19.11 14.89
C ASN A 47 -4.75 19.68 14.17
N TRP A 48 -3.66 18.92 14.09
CA TRP A 48 -2.48 19.34 13.35
C TRP A 48 -2.72 19.39 11.83
N ALA A 49 -3.33 18.34 11.25
CA ALA A 49 -3.46 18.17 9.81
C ALA A 49 -4.55 19.05 9.19
N ILE A 50 -5.62 19.39 9.93
CA ILE A 50 -6.78 20.10 9.37
C ILE A 50 -7.08 21.35 10.18
N PHE A 51 -7.36 21.24 11.48
CA PHE A 51 -7.94 22.36 12.23
C PHE A 51 -6.95 23.50 12.50
N SER A 52 -5.65 23.21 12.64
CA SER A 52 -4.59 24.20 12.83
C SER A 52 -3.73 24.39 11.57
N ALA A 53 -4.15 23.84 10.43
CA ALA A 53 -3.35 23.79 9.22
C ALA A 53 -3.49 25.06 8.36
N VAL A 54 -2.43 25.38 7.61
CA VAL A 54 -2.38 26.54 6.72
C VAL A 54 -2.66 26.09 5.29
N PHE A 55 -3.76 26.61 4.74
CA PHE A 55 -4.20 26.32 3.36
C PHE A 55 -3.90 27.47 2.39
N THR A 56 -3.47 28.63 2.87
CA THR A 56 -3.25 29.81 2.03
C THR A 56 -1.93 29.70 1.26
N THR A 57 -1.94 30.09 -0.01
CA THR A 57 -0.75 30.12 -0.88
C THR A 57 -0.09 31.50 -0.96
N SER A 58 -0.75 32.54 -0.45
CA SER A 58 -0.33 33.94 -0.55
C SER A 58 0.67 34.41 0.51
N GLY A 59 0.82 33.68 1.63
CA GLY A 59 1.68 34.07 2.76
C GLY A 59 3.10 33.48 2.72
N GLY A 60 3.47 32.77 1.65
CA GLY A 60 4.80 32.18 1.50
C GLY A 60 5.18 31.18 2.61
N PRO A 61 6.48 30.86 2.75
CA PRO A 61 6.98 29.96 3.80
C PRO A 61 6.76 30.48 5.23
N GLU A 62 6.70 31.80 5.40
CA GLU A 62 6.56 32.46 6.70
C GLU A 62 5.21 32.17 7.35
N ALA A 63 4.13 32.17 6.57
CA ALA A 63 2.79 31.81 7.06
C ALA A 63 2.74 30.36 7.59
N CYS A 64 3.52 29.45 7.00
CA CYS A 64 3.62 28.08 7.49
C CYS A 64 4.52 27.93 8.71
N GLN A 65 5.56 28.77 8.86
CA GLN A 65 6.41 28.78 10.06
C GLN A 65 5.68 29.37 11.28
N ALA A 66 4.79 30.33 11.06
CA ALA A 66 4.00 30.95 12.11
C ALA A 66 2.87 30.05 12.65
N ALA A 67 2.48 29.02 11.90
CA ALA A 67 1.40 28.13 12.30
C ALA A 67 1.90 26.85 12.99
N ALA A 68 1.13 26.37 13.96
CA ALA A 68 1.44 25.14 14.69
C ALA A 68 0.98 23.84 13.97
N GLY A 69 0.30 23.96 12.82
CA GLY A 69 -0.27 22.84 12.07
C GLY A 69 0.46 22.52 10.76
N ALA A 70 -0.14 21.64 9.96
CA ALA A 70 0.38 21.23 8.67
C ALA A 70 0.33 22.37 7.63
N CYS A 71 1.32 22.40 6.73
CA CYS A 71 1.42 23.38 5.66
C CYS A 71 0.91 22.79 4.32
N TRP A 72 -0.38 22.95 4.03
CA TRP A 72 -0.99 22.46 2.78
C TRP A 72 -0.60 23.29 1.57
N SER A 73 -0.08 24.51 1.76
CA SER A 73 0.38 25.38 0.67
C SER A 73 1.49 24.72 -0.16
N VAL A 74 2.36 23.92 0.46
CA VAL A 74 3.40 23.15 -0.25
C VAL A 74 2.77 22.10 -1.18
N ILE A 75 1.75 21.38 -0.69
CA ILE A 75 1.04 20.39 -1.49
C ILE A 75 0.32 21.11 -2.64
N ALA A 76 -0.39 22.21 -2.38
CA ALA A 76 -1.05 23.00 -3.42
C ALA A 76 -0.07 23.55 -4.48
N ALA A 77 1.15 23.91 -4.09
CA ALA A 77 2.18 24.40 -5.01
C ALA A 77 2.91 23.27 -5.78
N ARG A 78 2.99 22.06 -5.21
CA ARG A 78 3.85 20.97 -5.71
C ARG A 78 3.10 19.66 -6.02
N TRP A 79 1.77 19.63 -5.97
CA TRP A 79 0.99 18.41 -6.21
C TRP A 79 1.32 17.76 -7.56
N ARG A 80 1.59 18.57 -8.58
CA ARG A 80 1.93 18.09 -9.93
C ARG A 80 3.22 17.27 -9.97
N ILE A 81 4.29 17.74 -9.31
CA ILE A 81 5.56 16.99 -9.28
C ILE A 81 5.46 15.77 -8.36
N ILE A 82 4.64 15.84 -7.30
CA ILE A 82 4.39 14.72 -6.39
C ILE A 82 3.64 13.58 -7.09
N LEU A 83 2.66 13.88 -7.94
CA LEU A 83 1.89 12.85 -8.65
C LEU A 83 2.58 12.38 -9.94
N PHE A 84 3.06 13.31 -10.77
CA PHE A 84 3.50 13.02 -12.13
C PHE A 84 5.01 13.19 -12.34
N GLY A 85 5.76 13.65 -11.34
CA GLY A 85 7.20 13.90 -11.51
C GLY A 85 7.50 14.94 -12.58
N LEU A 86 8.46 14.62 -13.46
CA LEU A 86 8.89 15.48 -14.56
C LEU A 86 8.15 15.18 -15.88
N TYR A 87 7.05 14.42 -15.82
CA TYR A 87 6.29 14.02 -16.99
C TYR A 87 5.71 15.24 -17.75
N PRO A 88 5.82 15.30 -19.10
CA PRO A 88 5.35 16.43 -19.90
C PRO A 88 3.90 16.79 -19.61
N PHE A 89 3.59 18.09 -19.51
CA PHE A 89 2.29 18.56 -19.05
C PHE A 89 1.12 18.04 -19.90
N GLU A 90 1.26 18.09 -21.22
CA GLU A 90 0.23 17.64 -22.17
C GLU A 90 -0.06 16.14 -22.08
N GLU A 91 0.89 15.35 -21.57
CA GLU A 91 0.81 13.89 -21.54
C GLU A 91 0.46 13.36 -20.13
N GLN A 92 0.26 14.23 -19.13
CA GLN A 92 0.03 13.82 -17.73
C GLN A 92 -1.20 12.93 -17.55
N TRP A 93 -2.21 13.07 -18.42
CA TRP A 93 -3.38 12.20 -18.42
C TRP A 93 -3.01 10.72 -18.60
N ARG A 94 -1.94 10.41 -19.34
CA ARG A 94 -1.43 9.04 -19.50
C ARG A 94 -0.85 8.50 -18.21
N SER A 95 -0.07 9.32 -17.51
CA SER A 95 0.49 8.96 -16.21
C SER A 95 -0.61 8.74 -15.17
N ALA A 96 -1.64 9.59 -15.17
CA ALA A 96 -2.84 9.41 -14.34
C ALA A 96 -3.56 8.09 -14.66
N LEU A 97 -3.81 7.80 -15.94
CA LEU A 97 -4.43 6.53 -16.37
C LEU A 97 -3.57 5.32 -16.02
N ALA A 98 -2.25 5.43 -16.12
CA ALA A 98 -1.33 4.37 -15.71
C ALA A 98 -1.47 4.09 -14.20
N CYS A 99 -1.52 5.14 -13.37
CA CYS A 99 -1.76 4.99 -11.93
C CYS A 99 -3.12 4.32 -11.66
N VAL A 100 -4.18 4.74 -12.36
CA VAL A 100 -5.51 4.12 -12.26
C VAL A 100 -5.47 2.64 -12.68
N ALA A 101 -4.75 2.29 -13.73
CA ALA A 101 -4.60 0.91 -14.19
C ALA A 101 -3.97 0.02 -13.10
N VAL A 102 -2.97 0.51 -12.37
CA VAL A 102 -2.36 -0.20 -11.22
C VAL A 102 -3.33 -0.34 -10.06
N VAL A 103 -4.11 0.70 -9.76
CA VAL A 103 -5.16 0.63 -8.71
C VAL A 103 -6.20 -0.42 -9.08
N VAL A 104 -6.71 -0.39 -10.31
CA VAL A 104 -7.68 -1.39 -10.81
C VAL A 104 -7.09 -2.79 -10.74
N MET A 105 -5.87 -3.00 -11.21
CA MET A 105 -5.16 -4.28 -11.12
C MET A 105 -5.06 -4.79 -9.67
N THR A 106 -4.77 -3.90 -8.72
CA THR A 106 -4.68 -4.23 -7.30
C THR A 106 -6.06 -4.60 -6.74
N VAL A 107 -7.09 -3.82 -7.03
CA VAL A 107 -8.47 -4.08 -6.59
C VAL A 107 -8.98 -5.41 -7.15
N LEU A 108 -8.74 -5.70 -8.43
CA LEU A 108 -9.08 -6.98 -9.04
C LEU A 108 -8.35 -8.16 -8.36
N SER A 109 -7.12 -7.96 -7.90
CA SER A 109 -6.36 -8.97 -7.16
C SER A 109 -6.94 -9.25 -5.76
N CYS A 110 -7.57 -8.26 -5.13
CA CYS A 110 -8.26 -8.44 -3.85
C CYS A 110 -9.60 -9.17 -3.97
N MET A 111 -10.13 -9.37 -5.19
CA MET A 111 -11.38 -10.07 -5.42
C MET A 111 -11.15 -11.59 -5.52
N PRO A 112 -11.81 -12.41 -4.69
CA PRO A 112 -11.63 -13.88 -4.70
C PRO A 112 -11.92 -14.54 -6.06
N ALA A 113 -12.76 -13.93 -6.89
CA ALA A 113 -13.10 -14.42 -8.24
C ALA A 113 -11.88 -14.50 -9.18
N PHE A 114 -10.81 -13.75 -8.92
CA PHE A 114 -9.59 -13.72 -9.75
C PHE A 114 -8.42 -14.55 -9.18
N TRP A 115 -8.60 -15.25 -8.06
CA TRP A 115 -7.52 -16.00 -7.39
C TRP A 115 -7.06 -17.28 -8.08
N THR A 116 -7.60 -17.60 -9.26
CA THR A 116 -7.05 -18.66 -10.10
C THR A 116 -5.69 -18.24 -10.66
N GLY A 117 -4.66 -19.09 -10.58
CA GLY A 117 -3.29 -18.76 -11.01
C GLY A 117 -3.19 -18.15 -12.42
N ARG A 118 -3.98 -18.65 -13.39
CA ARG A 118 -4.03 -18.06 -14.74
C ARG A 118 -4.69 -16.68 -14.76
N ARG A 119 -5.77 -16.47 -14.00
CA ARG A 119 -6.49 -15.18 -13.94
C ARG A 119 -5.63 -14.10 -13.29
N ILE A 120 -5.01 -14.41 -12.15
CA ILE A 120 -4.14 -13.45 -11.47
C ILE A 120 -2.91 -13.12 -12.31
N ALA A 121 -2.29 -14.11 -12.96
CA ALA A 121 -1.18 -13.87 -13.89
C ALA A 121 -1.60 -13.00 -15.09
N LEU A 122 -2.80 -13.20 -15.62
CA LEU A 122 -3.35 -12.35 -16.69
C LEU A 122 -3.62 -10.92 -16.22
N VAL A 123 -4.24 -10.74 -15.05
CA VAL A 123 -4.52 -9.42 -14.47
C VAL A 123 -3.22 -8.64 -14.25
N TRP A 124 -2.22 -9.27 -13.67
CA TRP A 124 -0.92 -8.65 -13.41
C TRP A 124 -0.10 -8.42 -14.68
N GLY A 125 -0.07 -9.40 -15.59
CA GLY A 125 0.63 -9.27 -16.86
C GLY A 125 0.03 -8.18 -17.75
N ALA A 126 -1.29 -8.18 -17.90
CA ALA A 126 -2.00 -7.16 -18.69
C ALA A 126 -1.94 -5.79 -18.03
N GLY A 127 -2.12 -5.70 -16.70
CA GLY A 127 -2.04 -4.44 -15.96
C GLY A 127 -0.66 -3.79 -16.06
N THR A 128 0.41 -4.56 -15.91
CA THR A 128 1.79 -4.07 -16.06
C THR A 128 2.12 -3.68 -17.51
N ALA A 129 1.71 -4.50 -18.47
CA ALA A 129 1.90 -4.16 -19.89
C ALA A 129 1.18 -2.86 -20.26
N LEU A 130 -0.08 -2.70 -19.81
CA LEU A 130 -0.86 -1.49 -20.00
C LEU A 130 -0.19 -0.27 -19.34
N TYR A 131 0.25 -0.42 -18.09
CA TYR A 131 0.98 0.64 -17.36
C TYR A 131 2.23 1.08 -18.13
N TYR A 132 3.08 0.12 -18.52
CA TYR A 132 4.35 0.41 -19.18
C TYR A 132 4.13 1.06 -20.55
N MET A 133 3.14 0.58 -21.31
CA MET A 133 2.76 1.13 -22.60
C MET A 133 2.26 2.58 -22.49
N LEU A 134 1.39 2.87 -21.51
CA LEU A 134 0.90 4.22 -21.24
C LEU A 134 2.04 5.18 -20.88
N MET A 135 2.95 4.75 -20.01
CA MET A 135 4.03 5.59 -19.51
C MET A 135 5.11 5.86 -20.57
N LYS A 136 5.61 4.82 -21.24
CA LYS A 136 6.69 4.93 -22.24
C LYS A 136 6.23 5.58 -23.54
N GLY A 137 5.03 5.25 -23.99
CA GLY A 137 4.55 5.65 -25.32
C GLY A 137 5.39 5.05 -26.45
N GLY A 138 5.37 5.70 -27.62
CA GLY A 138 6.07 5.23 -28.82
C GLY A 138 5.32 4.14 -29.61
N VAL A 139 4.12 3.76 -29.16
CA VAL A 139 3.23 2.78 -29.82
C VAL A 139 1.85 3.43 -29.97
N LEU A 140 1.09 3.06 -31.00
CA LEU A 140 -0.24 3.63 -31.31
C LEU A 140 -0.26 5.15 -31.56
N GLY A 141 0.87 5.73 -31.98
CA GLY A 141 0.97 7.18 -32.25
C GLY A 141 1.15 8.05 -30.99
N LEU A 142 1.34 7.45 -29.81
CA LEU A 142 1.63 8.20 -28.59
C LEU A 142 3.08 8.73 -28.59
N ALA A 143 3.26 9.96 -28.10
CA ALA A 143 4.57 10.55 -27.91
C ALA A 143 5.44 9.68 -26.99
N TYR A 144 6.69 9.46 -27.41
CA TYR A 144 7.68 8.76 -26.60
C TYR A 144 8.12 9.63 -25.43
N VAL A 145 8.07 9.08 -24.21
CA VAL A 145 8.55 9.73 -22.99
C VAL A 145 9.54 8.79 -22.31
N GLY A 146 10.80 9.23 -22.22
CA GLY A 146 11.87 8.45 -21.62
C GLY A 146 11.67 8.22 -20.13
N GLU A 147 12.27 7.13 -19.63
CA GLU A 147 12.19 6.71 -18.23
C GLU A 147 12.81 7.73 -17.26
N GLU A 148 13.71 8.59 -17.74
CA GLU A 148 14.31 9.70 -16.98
C GLU A 148 13.30 10.76 -16.52
N ALA A 149 12.17 10.88 -17.20
CA ALA A 149 11.11 11.82 -16.84
C ALA A 149 10.08 11.21 -15.87
N TRP A 150 10.16 9.91 -15.59
CA TRP A 150 9.21 9.22 -14.72
C TRP A 150 9.50 9.58 -13.27
N GLY A 151 8.48 10.03 -12.54
CA GLY A 151 8.64 10.39 -11.14
C GLY A 151 7.32 10.41 -10.39
N GLY A 152 7.38 10.84 -9.14
CA GLY A 152 6.20 10.95 -8.28
C GLY A 152 5.51 9.62 -8.04
N LEU A 153 4.18 9.66 -7.92
CA LEU A 153 3.32 8.51 -7.68
C LEU A 153 3.50 7.41 -8.73
N ALA A 154 3.65 7.78 -10.01
CA ALA A 154 3.82 6.82 -11.09
C ALA A 154 5.08 5.97 -10.87
N LEU A 155 6.22 6.58 -10.57
CA LEU A 155 7.46 5.84 -10.30
C LEU A 155 7.32 4.93 -9.08
N THR A 156 6.68 5.40 -8.00
CA THR A 156 6.42 4.57 -6.81
C THR A 156 5.58 3.34 -7.14
N LEU A 157 4.50 3.52 -7.93
CA LEU A 157 3.66 2.42 -8.36
C LEU A 157 4.40 1.46 -9.30
N PHE A 158 5.25 1.97 -10.19
CA PHE A 158 6.08 1.13 -11.05
C PHE A 158 7.03 0.24 -10.26
N ILE A 159 7.73 0.81 -9.26
CA ILE A 159 8.61 0.05 -8.37
C ILE A 159 7.80 -1.00 -7.62
N PHE A 160 6.66 -0.61 -7.02
CA PHE A 160 5.77 -1.55 -6.33
C PHE A 160 5.35 -2.73 -7.22
N VAL A 161 4.85 -2.46 -8.42
CA VAL A 161 4.38 -3.50 -9.36
C VAL A 161 5.53 -4.42 -9.77
N THR A 162 6.70 -3.87 -10.09
CA THR A 162 7.88 -4.63 -10.49
C THR A 162 8.40 -5.48 -9.33
N THR A 163 8.45 -4.93 -8.11
CA THR A 163 8.79 -5.66 -6.89
C THR A 163 7.82 -6.80 -6.63
N CYS A 164 6.51 -6.60 -6.80
CA CYS A 164 5.54 -7.68 -6.65
C CYS A 164 5.71 -8.76 -7.73
N LEU A 165 5.83 -8.36 -9.00
CA LEU A 165 5.96 -9.29 -10.12
C LEU A 165 7.19 -10.19 -10.03
N ILE A 166 8.33 -9.65 -9.60
CA ILE A 166 9.60 -10.39 -9.52
C ILE A 166 9.77 -11.01 -8.12
N GLY A 167 9.44 -10.24 -7.08
CA GLY A 167 9.64 -10.61 -5.69
C GLY A 167 8.73 -11.73 -5.22
N PHE A 168 7.46 -11.79 -5.65
CA PHE A 168 6.56 -12.86 -5.23
C PHE A 168 6.98 -14.23 -5.77
N PRO A 169 7.23 -14.42 -7.08
CA PRO A 169 7.74 -15.70 -7.59
C PRO A 169 9.06 -16.10 -6.96
N LEU A 170 9.99 -15.15 -6.80
CA LEU A 170 11.27 -15.40 -6.14
C LEU A 170 11.08 -15.84 -4.70
N ALA A 171 10.21 -15.18 -3.94
CA ALA A 171 9.88 -15.55 -2.57
C ALA A 171 9.26 -16.95 -2.46
N ILE A 172 8.37 -17.32 -3.40
CA ILE A 172 7.79 -18.66 -3.47
C ILE A 172 8.88 -19.70 -3.75
N CYS A 173 9.74 -19.45 -4.74
CA CYS A 173 10.86 -20.34 -5.06
C CYS A 173 11.75 -20.54 -3.83
N LEU A 174 12.21 -19.46 -3.19
CA LEU A 174 13.05 -19.54 -1.99
C LEU A 174 12.33 -20.25 -0.82
N ALA A 175 11.03 -20.04 -0.66
CA ALA A 175 10.24 -20.74 0.36
C ALA A 175 10.14 -22.25 0.09
N LEU A 176 10.00 -22.67 -1.17
CA LEU A 176 10.02 -24.08 -1.56
C LEU A 176 11.41 -24.69 -1.35
N LEU A 177 12.48 -23.99 -1.75
CA LEU A 177 13.86 -24.43 -1.52
C LEU A 177 14.18 -24.65 -0.03
N ARG A 178 13.67 -23.77 0.85
CA ARG A 178 13.86 -23.92 2.31
C ARG A 178 13.21 -25.20 2.86
N ARG A 179 12.13 -25.70 2.25
CA ARG A 179 11.45 -26.95 2.63
C ARG A 179 12.02 -28.21 1.97
N SER A 180 13.07 -28.11 1.16
CA SER A 180 13.69 -29.26 0.50
C SER A 180 14.27 -30.25 1.51
N GLU A 181 14.16 -31.56 1.22
CA GLU A 181 14.74 -32.62 2.05
C GLU A 181 16.28 -32.65 1.97
N LEU A 182 16.88 -32.00 0.97
CA LEU A 182 18.33 -31.90 0.82
C LEU A 182 18.90 -30.86 1.81
N PRO A 183 19.66 -31.30 2.84
CA PRO A 183 20.07 -30.43 3.95
C PRO A 183 20.98 -29.29 3.51
N TRP A 184 21.78 -29.48 2.46
CA TRP A 184 22.67 -28.44 1.95
C TRP A 184 21.91 -27.28 1.30
N ILE A 185 20.87 -27.59 0.52
CA ILE A 185 20.05 -26.57 -0.16
C ILE A 185 19.21 -25.82 0.88
N SER A 186 18.49 -26.54 1.74
CA SER A 186 17.63 -25.91 2.76
C SER A 186 18.42 -24.99 3.69
N ARG A 187 19.59 -25.41 4.18
CA ARG A 187 20.43 -24.59 5.07
C ARG A 187 20.97 -23.35 4.37
N THR A 188 21.50 -23.49 3.15
CA THR A 188 22.05 -22.36 2.38
C THR A 188 20.96 -21.34 2.08
N THR A 189 19.77 -21.78 1.63
CA THR A 189 18.62 -20.89 1.40
C THR A 189 18.13 -20.24 2.71
N GLY A 190 18.12 -20.99 3.81
CA GLY A 190 17.79 -20.45 5.14
C GLY A 190 18.71 -19.30 5.55
N ILE A 191 20.03 -19.47 5.40
CA ILE A 191 21.01 -18.41 5.70
C ILE A 191 20.74 -17.17 4.85
N ILE A 192 20.54 -17.32 3.54
CA ILE A 192 20.24 -16.18 2.64
C ILE A 192 18.99 -15.42 3.12
N ILE A 193 17.90 -16.13 3.42
CA ILE A 193 16.63 -15.52 3.86
C ILE A 193 16.83 -14.80 5.20
N ASP A 194 17.47 -15.45 6.17
CA ASP A 194 17.62 -14.91 7.51
C ASP A 194 18.60 -13.71 7.51
N SER A 195 19.66 -13.74 6.69
CA SER A 195 20.56 -12.59 6.47
C SER A 195 19.84 -11.38 5.89
N VAL A 196 19.11 -11.53 4.78
CA VAL A 196 18.37 -10.41 4.16
C VAL A 196 17.33 -9.84 5.12
N ARG A 197 16.68 -10.69 5.94
CA ARG A 197 15.71 -10.25 6.95
C ARG A 197 16.34 -9.56 8.16
N SER A 198 17.61 -9.81 8.44
CA SER A 198 18.35 -9.23 9.57
C SER A 198 18.98 -7.87 9.24
N LEU A 199 19.22 -7.59 7.95
CA LEU A 199 19.86 -6.36 7.51
C LEU A 199 18.85 -5.20 7.50
N PRO A 200 19.24 -4.01 7.99
CA PRO A 200 18.43 -2.81 7.83
C PRO A 200 18.29 -2.48 6.34
N LEU A 201 17.09 -2.05 5.90
CA LEU A 201 16.86 -1.61 4.51
C LEU A 201 17.87 -0.53 4.07
N ILE A 202 18.25 0.36 4.99
CA ILE A 202 19.21 1.45 4.77
C ILE A 202 20.60 0.93 4.39
N SER A 203 20.99 -0.28 4.81
CA SER A 203 22.29 -0.86 4.46
C SER A 203 22.32 -1.51 3.08
N ILE A 204 21.15 -1.76 2.48
CA ILE A 204 20.99 -2.45 1.19
C ILE A 204 20.75 -1.45 0.05
N LEU A 205 20.15 -0.30 0.36
CA LEU A 205 19.81 0.77 -0.57
C LEU A 205 21.01 1.69 -0.83
#